data_AF-A0A380JS72-F1
#
_entry.id   AF-A0A380JS72-F1
#
_cell.length_a   1.000
_cell.length_b   1.000
_cell.length_c   1.000
_cell.angle_alpha   90.00
_cell.angle_beta   90.00
_cell.angle_gamma   90.00
#
_symmetry.space_group_name_H-M   'P 1'
#
loop_
_entity.id
_entity.type
_entity.pdbx_description
1 polymer ?
#
loop_
_entity_poly.entity_id
_entity_poly.type
_entity_poly.pdbx_seq_one_letter_code
_entity_poly.pdbx_strand_id
1 'polypeptide(L)'
;MINYLKSEKIKWKGSHAFYLILVLSLLQLMTIPPYMMVVKNPLIVENIPFFPMLGYPVLIAIVSILVHEQEGKANHFQNIRGEKNSATLWGMKLIVTDLWLLLPTLLLWLVVGIALKHVSYYMFIGIVNWLLLILLNHLHMLLSLLVGKGGNLLIAFVESLFILFATNKVFLNVFWLPAALPVNAIIEYNNERVKVYLLVLLVDIVVLFLMNLLILANQKDGNYFNKV
;
A
#
# COMPACT_ATOMS: atom_id res chain seq x y z
N MET A 1 -3.31 -2.72 23.76
CA MET A 1 -2.74 -2.27 22.47
C MET A 1 -1.42 -2.98 22.14
N ILE A 2 -0.38 -2.92 22.97
CA ILE A 2 0.93 -3.57 22.72
C ILE A 2 0.82 -5.09 22.51
N ASN A 3 -0.01 -5.78 23.29
CA ASN A 3 -0.21 -7.23 23.15
C ASN A 3 -0.84 -7.61 21.80
N TYR A 4 -1.77 -6.80 21.29
CA TYR A 4 -2.39 -6.99 19.98
C TYR A 4 -1.39 -6.77 18.85
N LEU A 5 -0.57 -5.72 18.95
CA LEU A 5 0.51 -5.47 18.00
C LEU A 5 1.52 -6.63 17.96
N LYS A 6 1.89 -7.18 19.13
CA LYS A 6 2.77 -8.34 19.23
C LYS A 6 2.16 -9.59 18.58
N SER A 7 0.87 -9.84 18.80
CA SER A 7 0.14 -10.95 18.18
C SER A 7 0.15 -10.84 16.65
N GLU A 8 -0.21 -9.67 16.11
CA GLU A 8 -0.20 -9.45 14.65
C GLU A 8 1.19 -9.62 14.06
N LYS A 9 2.24 -9.07 14.71
CA LYS A 9 3.63 -9.29 14.27
C LYS A 9 4.02 -10.77 14.18
N ILE A 10 3.55 -11.60 15.12
CA ILE A 10 3.81 -13.05 15.10
C ILE A 10 3.05 -13.72 13.95
N LYS A 11 1.79 -13.35 13.73
CA LYS A 11 0.98 -13.85 12.60
C LYS A 11 1.63 -13.55 11.24
N TRP A 12 2.31 -12.41 11.11
CA TRP A 12 3.05 -12.05 9.89
C TRP A 12 4.26 -12.95 9.64
N LYS A 13 4.93 -13.43 10.69
CA LYS A 13 6.12 -14.27 10.57
C LYS A 13 5.76 -15.60 9.90
N GLY A 14 6.26 -15.79 8.69
CA GLY A 14 6.00 -17.00 7.90
C GLY A 14 4.67 -16.99 7.13
N SER A 15 3.98 -15.84 7.06
CA SER A 15 2.78 -15.69 6.22
C SER A 15 3.14 -15.56 4.74
N HIS A 16 2.25 -16.03 3.87
CA HIS A 16 2.39 -15.88 2.41
C HIS A 16 2.46 -14.40 1.99
N ALA A 17 1.69 -13.53 2.64
CA ALA A 17 1.70 -12.09 2.41
C ALA A 17 3.09 -11.49 2.71
N PHE A 18 3.69 -11.86 3.84
CA PHE A 18 5.04 -11.42 4.20
C PHE A 18 6.08 -11.86 3.17
N TYR A 19 6.06 -13.14 2.78
CA TYR A 19 7.01 -13.66 1.80
C TYR A 19 6.85 -13.00 0.43
N LEU A 20 5.62 -12.72 0.01
CA LEU A 20 5.36 -12.00 -1.25
C LEU A 20 5.97 -10.59 -1.23
N ILE A 21 5.74 -9.82 -0.15
CA ILE A 21 6.35 -8.49 0.01
C ILE A 21 7.87 -8.60 -0.03
N LEU A 22 8.45 -9.54 0.72
CA LEU A 22 9.90 -9.69 0.83
C LEU A 22 10.56 -10.08 -0.50
N VAL A 23 10.00 -11.07 -1.21
CA VAL A 23 10.53 -11.53 -2.51
C VAL A 23 10.47 -10.41 -3.55
N LEU A 24 9.35 -9.69 -3.64
CA LEU A 24 9.23 -8.59 -4.60
C LEU A 24 10.11 -7.40 -4.24
N SER A 25 10.30 -7.13 -2.95
CA SER A 25 11.22 -6.08 -2.49
C SER A 25 12.67 -6.41 -2.83
N LEU A 26 13.09 -7.66 -2.62
CA LEU A 26 14.41 -8.13 -3.02
C LEU A 26 14.59 -8.06 -4.54
N LEU A 27 13.58 -8.46 -5.30
CA LEU A 27 13.61 -8.37 -6.77
C LEU A 27 13.79 -6.91 -7.22
N GLN A 28 13.02 -5.97 -6.65
CA GLN A 28 13.16 -4.54 -6.94
C GLN A 28 14.57 -4.02 -6.59
N LEU A 29 15.11 -4.41 -5.43
CA LEU A 29 16.45 -3.99 -5.00
C LEU A 29 17.57 -4.56 -5.89
N MET A 30 17.40 -5.77 -6.43
CA MET A 30 18.36 -6.39 -7.33
C MET A 30 18.28 -5.89 -8.77
N THR A 31 17.16 -5.27 -9.17
CA THR A 31 16.91 -4.89 -10.58
C THR A 31 16.94 -3.39 -10.81
N ILE A 32 16.26 -2.60 -9.98
CA ILE A 32 16.09 -1.16 -10.20
C ILE A 32 17.42 -0.40 -10.02
N PRO A 33 18.15 -0.51 -8.90
CA PRO A 33 19.40 0.24 -8.73
C PRO A 33 20.46 -0.08 -9.81
N PRO A 34 20.75 -1.36 -10.14
CA PRO A 34 21.69 -1.67 -11.21
C PRO A 34 21.25 -1.12 -12.57
N TYR A 35 19.96 -1.21 -12.90
CA TYR A 35 19.44 -0.67 -14.16
C TYR A 35 19.62 0.86 -14.24
N MET A 36 19.29 1.57 -13.16
CA MET A 36 19.45 3.02 -13.04
C MET A 36 20.92 3.49 -13.17
N MET A 37 21.88 2.69 -12.70
CA MET A 37 23.31 3.01 -12.84
C MET A 37 23.83 2.85 -14.28
N VAL A 38 23.24 1.96 -15.07
CA VAL A 38 23.67 1.67 -16.45
C VAL A 38 23.00 2.59 -17.47
N VAL A 39 21.73 2.93 -17.25
CA VAL A 39 20.96 3.77 -18.17
C VAL A 39 21.42 5.22 -18.09
N LYS A 40 21.86 5.76 -19.24
CA LYS A 40 22.32 7.15 -19.35
C LYS A 40 21.24 8.12 -19.83
N ASN A 41 20.05 7.64 -20.21
CA ASN A 41 18.97 8.49 -20.71
C ASN A 41 18.19 9.11 -19.54
N PRO A 42 18.22 10.44 -19.35
CA PRO A 42 17.56 11.10 -18.22
C PRO A 42 16.06 10.88 -18.17
N LEU A 43 15.38 10.84 -19.33
CA LEU A 43 13.94 10.61 -19.41
C LEU A 43 13.55 9.22 -18.91
N ILE A 44 14.40 8.22 -19.15
CA ILE A 44 14.16 6.86 -18.66
C ILE A 44 14.35 6.83 -17.14
N VAL A 45 15.42 7.47 -16.64
CA VAL A 45 15.74 7.57 -15.21
C VAL A 45 14.61 8.27 -14.43
N GLU A 46 14.00 9.32 -14.97
CA GLU A 46 12.87 10.02 -14.36
C GLU A 46 11.59 9.19 -14.30
N ASN A 47 11.37 8.29 -15.27
CA ASN A 47 10.14 7.50 -15.37
C ASN A 47 10.19 6.14 -14.66
N ILE A 48 11.38 5.61 -14.37
CA ILE A 48 11.56 4.33 -13.67
C ILE A 48 10.77 4.21 -12.36
N PRO A 49 10.64 5.26 -11.51
CA PRO A 49 9.80 5.21 -10.32
C PRO A 49 8.35 4.80 -10.56
N PHE A 50 7.79 5.11 -11.72
CA PHE A 50 6.40 4.80 -12.02
C PHE A 50 6.19 3.34 -12.45
N PHE A 51 7.23 2.66 -12.93
CA PHE A 51 7.14 1.27 -13.34
C PHE A 51 6.69 0.32 -12.22
N PRO A 52 7.32 0.30 -11.02
CA PRO A 52 6.82 -0.51 -9.91
C PRO A 52 5.46 -0.01 -9.40
N MET A 53 5.17 1.30 -9.47
CA MET A 53 3.86 1.85 -9.05
C MET A 53 2.69 1.23 -9.81
N LEU A 54 2.86 0.89 -11.10
CA LEU A 54 1.82 0.22 -11.89
C LEU A 54 1.45 -1.16 -11.33
N GLY A 55 2.41 -1.87 -10.71
CA GLY A 55 2.19 -3.19 -10.13
C GLY A 55 1.69 -3.16 -8.68
N TYR A 56 1.80 -2.02 -7.98
CA TYR A 56 1.45 -1.91 -6.57
C TYR A 56 -0.03 -2.18 -6.25
N PRO A 57 -1.02 -1.67 -7.01
CA PRO A 57 -2.43 -1.97 -6.73
C PRO A 57 -2.70 -3.48 -6.72
N VAL A 58 -2.27 -4.19 -7.76
CA VAL A 58 -2.48 -5.64 -7.88
C VAL A 58 -1.75 -6.39 -6.77
N LEU A 59 -0.50 -6.02 -6.47
CA LEU A 59 0.26 -6.61 -5.38
C LEU A 59 -0.47 -6.45 -4.04
N ILE A 60 -0.88 -5.23 -3.71
CA ILE A 60 -1.50 -4.93 -2.42
C ILE A 60 -2.91 -5.53 -2.33
N ALA A 61 -3.65 -5.63 -3.43
CA ALA A 61 -4.89 -6.39 -3.47
C ALA A 61 -4.65 -7.87 -3.09
N ILE A 62 -3.65 -8.53 -3.68
CA ILE A 62 -3.30 -9.92 -3.32
C ILE A 62 -2.87 -10.02 -1.86
N VAL A 63 -2.02 -9.11 -1.39
CA VAL A 63 -1.60 -9.06 0.02
C VAL A 63 -2.81 -8.93 0.94
N SER A 64 -3.73 -8.00 0.65
CA SER A 64 -4.94 -7.77 1.45
C SER A 64 -5.85 -9.01 1.51
N ILE A 65 -6.00 -9.72 0.39
CA ILE A 65 -6.77 -10.96 0.33
C ILE A 65 -6.13 -12.04 1.20
N LEU A 66 -4.81 -12.24 1.09
CA LEU A 66 -4.09 -13.22 1.91
C LEU A 66 -4.18 -12.89 3.40
N VAL A 67 -4.06 -11.61 3.74
CA VAL A 67 -4.14 -11.10 5.12
C VAL A 67 -5.56 -11.26 5.68
N HIS A 68 -6.59 -11.02 4.87
CA HIS A 68 -7.99 -11.22 5.23
C HIS A 68 -8.31 -12.71 5.44
N GLU A 69 -7.88 -13.59 4.53
CA GLU A 69 -8.06 -15.04 4.68
C GLU A 69 -7.35 -15.61 5.90
N GLN A 70 -6.14 -15.11 6.18
CA GLN A 70 -5.40 -15.48 7.38
C GLN A 70 -6.19 -15.15 8.65
N GLU A 71 -6.87 -14.00 8.67
CA GLU A 71 -7.70 -13.59 9.80
C GLU A 71 -8.96 -14.47 9.94
N GLY A 72 -9.60 -14.82 8.83
CA GLY A 72 -10.71 -15.78 8.84
C GLY A 72 -10.30 -17.13 9.44
N LYS A 73 -9.12 -17.65 9.07
CA LYS A 73 -8.57 -18.89 9.62
C LYS A 73 -8.24 -18.76 11.11
N ALA A 74 -7.54 -17.70 11.52
CA ALA A 74 -7.19 -17.48 12.93
C ALA A 74 -8.43 -17.40 13.83
N ASN A 75 -9.49 -16.72 13.37
CA ASN A 75 -10.74 -16.58 14.10
C ASN A 75 -11.54 -17.89 14.20
N HIS A 76 -11.38 -18.80 13.24
CA HIS A 76 -11.97 -20.14 13.31
C HIS A 76 -11.30 -21.02 14.38
N PHE A 77 -9.97 -20.96 14.51
CA PHE A 77 -9.23 -21.78 15.47
C PHE A 77 -9.19 -21.24 16.90
N GLN A 78 -9.25 -19.92 17.07
CA GLN A 78 -9.11 -19.29 18.39
C GLN A 78 -10.45 -18.89 19.02
N ASN A 79 -11.58 -19.18 18.36
CA ASN A 79 -12.93 -18.81 18.78
C ASN A 79 -13.06 -17.34 19.24
N ILE A 80 -12.33 -16.43 18.57
CA ILE A 80 -12.30 -14.98 18.84
C ILE A 80 -13.61 -14.29 18.39
N ARG A 81 -14.55 -15.06 17.80
CA ARG A 81 -15.83 -14.61 17.23
C ARG A 81 -16.76 -13.82 18.18
N GLY A 82 -16.41 -13.66 19.45
CA GLY A 82 -17.16 -12.89 20.43
C GLY A 82 -16.50 -11.60 20.97
N GLU A 83 -15.33 -11.18 20.50
CA GLU A 83 -14.63 -10.08 21.17
C GLU A 83 -15.09 -8.67 20.75
N LYS A 84 -15.39 -7.83 21.75
CA LYS A 84 -15.58 -6.36 21.69
C LYS A 84 -14.45 -5.58 20.97
N ASN A 85 -13.38 -6.26 20.52
CA ASN A 85 -12.13 -5.66 20.06
C ASN A 85 -11.76 -5.99 18.59
N SER A 86 -12.70 -6.52 17.79
CA SER A 86 -12.47 -6.86 16.37
C SER A 86 -11.92 -5.68 15.55
N ALA A 87 -12.51 -4.50 15.70
CA ALA A 87 -12.04 -3.28 15.05
C ALA A 87 -10.61 -2.93 15.47
N THR A 88 -10.29 -3.05 16.78
CA THR A 88 -8.94 -2.78 17.29
C THR A 88 -7.91 -3.74 16.70
N LEU A 89 -8.22 -5.04 16.62
CA LEU A 89 -7.34 -6.05 16.00
C LEU A 89 -7.11 -5.75 14.51
N TRP A 90 -8.17 -5.41 13.78
CA TRP A 90 -8.07 -5.03 12.37
C TRP A 90 -7.25 -3.77 12.16
N GLY A 91 -7.43 -2.75 13.01
CA GLY A 91 -6.61 -1.54 13.00
C GLY A 91 -5.12 -1.84 13.24
N MET A 92 -4.79 -2.73 14.19
CA MET A 92 -3.41 -3.17 14.40
C MET A 92 -2.84 -3.88 13.17
N LYS A 93 -3.66 -4.66 12.47
CA LYS A 93 -3.26 -5.38 11.26
C LYS A 93 -2.94 -4.42 10.12
N LEU A 94 -3.75 -3.38 9.91
CA LEU A 94 -3.45 -2.30 8.96
C LEU A 94 -2.09 -1.67 9.26
N ILE A 95 -1.89 -1.21 10.51
CA ILE A 95 -0.64 -0.56 10.96
C ILE A 95 0.58 -1.47 10.78
N VAL A 96 0.46 -2.76 11.13
CA VAL A 96 1.58 -3.71 10.97
C VAL A 96 1.91 -3.91 9.49
N THR A 97 0.90 -3.95 8.62
CA THR A 97 1.10 -4.06 7.16
C THR A 97 1.81 -2.81 6.63
N ASP A 98 1.40 -1.62 7.04
CA ASP A 98 2.02 -0.35 6.64
C ASP A 98 3.51 -0.29 7.03
N LEU A 99 3.85 -0.78 8.23
CA LEU A 99 5.22 -0.86 8.72
C LEU A 99 6.07 -1.88 7.92
N TRP A 100 5.48 -3.01 7.52
CA TRP A 100 6.18 -3.98 6.67
C TRP A 100 6.43 -3.46 5.26
N LEU A 101 5.57 -2.57 4.75
CA LEU A 101 5.73 -1.93 3.45
C LEU A 101 6.74 -0.76 3.49
N LEU A 102 6.92 -0.12 4.65
CA LEU A 102 7.83 1.02 4.85
C LEU A 102 9.29 0.66 4.52
N LEU A 103 9.82 -0.32 5.24
CA LEU A 103 11.25 -0.64 5.25
C LEU A 103 11.79 -1.00 3.85
N PRO A 104 11.18 -1.92 3.08
CA PRO A 104 11.69 -2.25 1.76
C PRO A 104 11.60 -1.07 0.78
N THR A 105 10.53 -0.28 0.86
CA THR A 105 10.31 0.87 -0.03
C THR A 105 11.36 1.95 0.20
N LEU A 106 11.55 2.38 1.44
CA LEU A 106 12.55 3.40 1.73
C LEU A 106 13.97 2.94 1.46
N LEU A 107 14.30 1.67 1.77
CA LEU A 107 15.64 1.13 1.54
C LEU A 107 15.97 1.13 0.04
N LEU A 108 15.04 0.70 -0.81
CA LEU A 108 15.21 0.71 -2.26
C LEU A 108 15.58 2.10 -2.77
N TRP A 109 14.77 3.10 -2.42
CA TRP A 109 14.95 4.45 -2.95
C TRP A 109 16.13 5.19 -2.33
N LEU A 110 16.51 4.85 -1.09
CA LEU A 110 17.76 5.32 -0.49
C LEU A 110 18.97 4.82 -1.29
N VAL A 111 19.01 3.52 -1.63
CA VAL A 111 20.10 2.93 -2.42
C VAL A 111 20.19 3.59 -3.80
N VAL A 112 19.07 3.81 -4.49
CA VAL A 112 19.03 4.55 -5.76
C VAL A 112 19.53 6.00 -5.58
N GLY A 113 19.08 6.68 -4.53
CA GLY A 113 19.48 8.06 -4.23
C GLY A 113 20.98 8.22 -3.98
N ILE A 114 21.59 7.28 -3.27
CA ILE A 114 23.04 7.23 -3.05
C ILE A 114 23.77 6.95 -4.37
N ALA A 115 23.30 5.95 -5.13
CA ALA A 115 23.89 5.55 -6.41
C ALA A 115 23.96 6.70 -7.42
N LEU A 116 22.88 7.48 -7.51
CA LEU A 116 22.75 8.58 -8.47
C LEU A 116 23.13 9.95 -7.89
N LYS A 117 23.57 10.02 -6.63
CA LYS A 117 23.92 11.29 -5.93
C LYS A 117 22.77 12.31 -5.85
N HIS A 118 21.52 11.84 -5.82
CA HIS A 118 20.31 12.66 -5.71
C HIS A 118 19.41 12.20 -4.54
N VAL A 119 20.00 12.03 -3.36
CA VAL A 119 19.35 11.40 -2.19
C VAL A 119 18.01 12.05 -1.83
N SER A 120 17.91 13.39 -1.80
CA SER A 120 16.66 14.08 -1.41
C SER A 120 15.48 13.72 -2.32
N TYR A 121 15.70 13.72 -3.64
CA TYR A 121 14.65 13.44 -4.62
C TYR A 121 14.18 11.98 -4.54
N TYR A 122 15.11 11.04 -4.48
CA TYR A 122 14.74 9.63 -4.39
C TYR A 122 14.17 9.25 -3.02
N MET A 123 14.62 9.88 -1.93
CA MET A 123 13.95 9.71 -0.63
C MET A 123 12.52 10.23 -0.65
N PHE A 124 12.25 11.36 -1.33
CA PHE A 124 10.89 11.83 -1.56
C PHE A 124 10.05 10.81 -2.33
N ILE A 125 10.57 10.25 -3.44
CA ILE A 125 9.92 9.16 -4.17
C ILE A 125 9.61 7.98 -3.24
N GLY A 126 10.55 7.60 -2.37
CA GLY A 126 10.34 6.53 -1.39
C GLY A 126 9.20 6.80 -0.41
N ILE A 127 9.11 8.02 0.11
CA ILE A 127 8.01 8.42 0.99
C ILE A 127 6.68 8.41 0.24
N VAL A 128 6.63 8.97 -0.97
CA VAL A 128 5.41 9.02 -1.78
C VAL A 128 4.94 7.63 -2.18
N ASN A 129 5.86 6.74 -2.56
CA ASN A 129 5.56 5.33 -2.84
C ASN A 129 5.05 4.61 -1.59
N TRP A 130 5.62 4.88 -0.42
CA TRP A 130 5.11 4.30 0.82
C TRP A 130 3.70 4.79 1.15
N LEU A 131 3.40 6.08 0.96
CA LEU A 131 2.04 6.61 1.13
C LEU A 131 1.04 5.99 0.14
N LEU A 132 1.43 5.78 -1.12
CA LEU A 132 0.61 5.04 -2.09
C LEU A 132 0.33 3.62 -1.58
N LEU A 133 1.33 2.91 -1.07
CA LEU A 133 1.17 1.55 -0.56
C LEU A 133 0.24 1.50 0.66
N ILE A 134 0.30 2.50 1.56
CA ILE A 134 -0.64 2.62 2.69
C ILE A 134 -2.07 2.85 2.20
N LEU A 135 -2.25 3.79 1.27
CA LEU A 135 -3.56 4.09 0.67
C LEU A 135 -4.18 2.83 0.08
N LEU A 136 -3.42 2.11 -0.76
CA LEU A 136 -3.85 0.87 -1.38
C LEU A 136 -4.12 -0.22 -0.33
N ASN A 137 -3.30 -0.33 0.72
CA ASN A 137 -3.51 -1.32 1.78
C ASN A 137 -4.84 -1.07 2.49
N HIS A 138 -5.12 0.17 2.88
CA HIS A 138 -6.36 0.52 3.55
C HIS A 138 -7.58 0.31 2.65
N LEU A 139 -7.48 0.68 1.37
CA LEU A 139 -8.55 0.49 0.40
C LEU A 139 -8.82 -1.01 0.15
N HIS A 140 -7.80 -1.79 -0.17
CA HIS A 140 -7.99 -3.20 -0.51
C HIS A 140 -8.37 -4.07 0.70
N MET A 141 -7.95 -3.68 1.92
CA MET A 141 -8.47 -4.29 3.14
C MET A 141 -9.95 -3.97 3.35
N LEU A 142 -10.38 -2.74 3.06
CA LEU A 142 -11.80 -2.35 3.08
C LEU A 142 -12.61 -3.13 2.04
N LEU A 143 -12.12 -3.23 0.81
CA LEU A 143 -12.75 -3.97 -0.28
C LEU A 143 -12.84 -5.46 0.01
N SER A 144 -11.85 -6.03 0.70
CA SER A 144 -11.89 -7.42 1.17
C SER A 144 -13.06 -7.67 2.14
N LEU A 145 -13.49 -6.66 2.90
CA LEU A 145 -14.69 -6.76 3.75
C LEU A 145 -15.98 -6.61 2.93
N LEU A 146 -15.97 -5.86 1.83
CA LEU A 146 -17.19 -5.41 1.15
C LEU A 146 -17.55 -6.18 -0.13
N VAL A 147 -16.58 -6.41 -1.02
CA VAL A 147 -16.80 -6.79 -2.43
C VAL A 147 -16.24 -8.19 -2.77
N GLY A 148 -15.44 -8.78 -1.87
CA GLY A 148 -14.83 -10.10 -2.08
C GLY A 148 -13.61 -10.06 -3.02
N LYS A 149 -12.97 -11.21 -3.23
CA LYS A 149 -11.62 -11.31 -3.84
C LYS A 149 -11.58 -10.83 -5.30
N GLY A 150 -12.55 -11.28 -6.12
CA GLY A 150 -12.60 -10.95 -7.55
C GLY A 150 -12.82 -9.46 -7.80
N GLY A 151 -13.75 -8.84 -7.07
CA GLY A 151 -14.00 -7.41 -7.17
C GLY A 151 -12.82 -6.57 -6.66
N ASN A 152 -12.15 -7.02 -5.60
CA ASN A 152 -10.95 -6.37 -5.08
C ASN A 152 -9.82 -6.34 -6.13
N LEU A 153 -9.57 -7.46 -6.82
CA LEU A 153 -8.59 -7.52 -7.93
C LEU A 153 -9.00 -6.68 -9.13
N LEU A 154 -10.28 -6.66 -9.51
CA LEU A 154 -10.76 -5.85 -10.64
C LEU A 154 -10.52 -4.35 -10.38
N ILE A 155 -10.82 -3.88 -9.17
CA ILE A 155 -10.55 -2.48 -8.78
C ILE A 155 -9.05 -2.18 -8.84
N ALA A 156 -8.20 -3.12 -8.37
CA ALA A 156 -6.76 -2.97 -8.45
C ALA A 156 -6.24 -2.77 -9.90
N PHE A 157 -6.79 -3.50 -10.87
CA PHE A 157 -6.45 -3.30 -12.29
C PHE A 157 -6.86 -1.91 -12.78
N VAL A 158 -8.03 -1.41 -12.36
CA VAL A 158 -8.48 -0.05 -12.71
C VAL A 158 -7.54 1.00 -12.10
N GLU A 159 -7.07 0.80 -10.87
CA GLU A 159 -6.11 1.70 -10.23
C GLU A 159 -4.75 1.71 -10.94
N SER A 160 -4.27 0.56 -11.41
CA SER A 160 -3.08 0.51 -12.27
C SER A 160 -3.24 1.36 -13.53
N LEU A 161 -4.43 1.39 -14.14
CA LEU A 161 -4.72 2.26 -15.28
C LEU A 161 -4.74 3.74 -14.88
N PHE A 162 -5.28 4.08 -13.71
CA PHE A 162 -5.24 5.45 -13.22
C PHE A 162 -3.81 5.95 -12.99
N ILE A 163 -2.94 5.11 -12.43
CA ILE A 163 -1.51 5.41 -12.28
C ILE A 163 -0.90 5.63 -13.67
N LEU A 164 -1.17 4.76 -14.66
CA LEU A 164 -0.67 4.90 -16.03
C LEU A 164 -1.12 6.19 -16.71
N PHE A 165 -2.36 6.64 -16.51
CA PHE A 165 -2.81 7.91 -17.06
C PHE A 165 -2.22 9.10 -16.30
N ALA A 166 -2.02 8.98 -14.98
CA ALA A 166 -1.39 10.01 -14.17
C ALA A 166 0.06 10.29 -14.60
N THR A 167 0.83 9.26 -15.01
CA THR A 167 2.21 9.46 -15.50
C THR A 167 2.26 10.33 -16.76
N ASN A 168 1.18 10.34 -17.53
CA ASN A 168 1.00 11.19 -18.71
C ASN A 168 0.39 12.56 -18.38
N LYS A 169 0.38 12.96 -17.10
CA LYS A 169 -0.12 14.25 -16.59
C LYS A 169 -1.63 14.49 -16.80
N VAL A 170 -2.39 13.46 -17.20
CA VAL A 170 -3.84 13.55 -17.47
C VAL A 170 -4.62 14.00 -16.24
N PHE A 171 -4.16 13.62 -15.05
CA PHE A 171 -4.83 13.89 -13.77
C PHE A 171 -4.19 15.00 -12.94
N LEU A 172 -3.35 15.86 -13.51
CA LEU A 172 -2.86 17.03 -12.78
C LEU A 172 -4.04 17.89 -12.32
N ASN A 173 -4.01 18.31 -11.05
CA ASN A 173 -5.07 19.05 -10.35
C ASN A 173 -6.39 18.28 -10.17
N VAL A 174 -6.41 16.98 -10.43
CA VAL A 174 -7.52 16.10 -10.06
C VAL A 174 -7.24 15.55 -8.66
N PHE A 175 -7.96 16.07 -7.67
CA PHE A 175 -7.72 15.72 -6.26
C PHE A 175 -8.63 14.62 -5.73
N TRP A 176 -9.71 14.28 -6.43
CA TRP A 176 -10.68 13.27 -5.98
C TRP A 176 -10.30 11.84 -6.36
N LEU A 177 -9.18 11.64 -7.06
CA LEU A 177 -8.71 10.35 -7.56
C LEU A 177 -7.47 9.90 -6.77
N PRO A 178 -7.62 9.14 -5.66
CA PRO A 178 -6.53 8.94 -4.71
C PRO A 178 -5.30 8.25 -5.29
N ALA A 179 -5.49 7.25 -6.16
CA ALA A 179 -4.40 6.49 -6.80
C ALA A 179 -3.49 7.37 -7.70
N ALA A 180 -3.99 8.51 -8.19
CA ALA A 180 -3.22 9.43 -9.03
C ALA A 180 -2.41 10.46 -8.22
N LEU A 181 -2.80 10.76 -6.98
CA LEU A 181 -2.15 11.79 -6.15
C LEU A 181 -0.64 11.54 -5.95
N PRO A 182 -0.18 10.31 -5.66
CA PRO A 182 1.25 10.03 -5.49
C PRO A 182 2.06 10.30 -6.77
N VAL A 183 1.50 9.93 -7.93
CA VAL A 183 2.15 10.17 -9.23
C VAL A 183 2.25 11.66 -9.51
N ASN A 184 1.17 12.40 -9.28
CA ASN A 184 1.15 13.85 -9.44
C ASN A 184 2.15 14.54 -8.49
N ALA A 185 2.30 14.06 -7.25
CA ALA A 185 3.27 14.58 -6.30
C ALA A 185 4.73 14.37 -6.76
N ILE A 186 5.04 13.23 -7.40
CA ILE A 186 6.37 12.97 -7.98
C ILE A 186 6.62 13.89 -9.18
N ILE A 187 5.66 13.99 -10.11
CA ILE A 187 5.78 14.85 -11.30
C ILE A 187 5.99 16.31 -10.91
N GLU A 188 5.33 16.78 -9.85
CA GLU A 188 5.35 18.16 -9.41
C GLU A 188 6.36 18.43 -8.28
N TYR A 189 7.34 17.55 -8.00
CA TYR A 189 8.23 17.58 -6.81
C TYR A 189 8.70 18.98 -6.35
N ASN A 190 9.05 19.89 -7.26
CA ASN A 190 9.54 21.24 -6.95
C ASN A 190 8.45 22.33 -6.93
N ASN A 191 7.18 21.95 -6.99
CA ASN A 191 6.02 22.84 -7.02
C ASN A 191 5.32 22.86 -5.66
N GLU A 192 4.85 24.03 -5.24
CA GLU A 192 4.06 24.22 -4.02
C GLU A 192 2.80 23.33 -3.97
N ARG A 193 2.26 22.93 -5.14
CA ARG A 193 1.11 22.00 -5.23
C ARG A 193 1.37 20.63 -4.64
N VAL A 194 2.62 20.19 -4.51
CA VAL A 194 2.97 18.91 -3.86
C VAL A 194 2.39 18.83 -2.46
N LYS A 195 2.42 19.95 -1.71
CA LYS A 195 1.86 20.01 -0.36
C LYS A 195 0.37 19.69 -0.36
N VAL A 196 -0.37 20.12 -1.38
CA VAL A 196 -1.81 19.84 -1.54
C VAL A 196 -2.03 18.37 -1.89
N TYR A 197 -1.28 17.81 -2.85
CA TYR A 197 -1.41 16.38 -3.19
C TYR A 197 -1.14 15.47 -1.98
N LEU A 198 -0.08 15.76 -1.22
CA LEU A 198 0.25 14.99 -0.03
C LEU A 198 -0.79 15.16 1.08
N LEU A 199 -1.34 16.37 1.27
CA LEU A 199 -2.38 16.62 2.26
C LEU A 199 -3.65 15.82 1.94
N VAL A 200 -4.13 15.87 0.69
CA VAL A 200 -5.32 15.12 0.26
C VAL A 200 -5.08 13.61 0.40
N LEU A 201 -3.92 13.13 -0.02
CA LEU A 201 -3.54 11.71 0.14
C LEU A 201 -3.56 11.25 1.61
N LEU A 202 -3.05 12.06 2.52
CA LEU A 202 -3.08 11.76 3.96
C LEU A 202 -4.51 11.74 4.51
N VAL A 203 -5.37 12.66 4.05
CA VAL A 203 -6.79 12.67 4.40
C VAL A 203 -7.47 11.38 3.92
N ASP A 204 -7.24 10.98 2.66
CA ASP A 204 -7.81 9.74 2.11
C ASP A 204 -7.37 8.50 2.90
N ILE A 205 -6.08 8.42 3.26
CA ILE A 205 -5.53 7.34 4.09
C ILE A 205 -6.25 7.26 5.44
N VAL A 206 -6.44 8.40 6.12
CA VAL A 206 -7.11 8.46 7.42
C VAL A 206 -8.59 8.09 7.30
N VAL A 207 -9.27 8.60 6.27
CA VAL A 207 -10.68 8.28 6.01
C VAL A 207 -10.85 6.77 5.78
N LEU A 208 -10.01 6.16 4.93
CA LEU A 208 -10.07 4.72 4.68
C LEU A 208 -9.75 3.90 5.93
N PHE A 209 -8.80 4.34 6.77
CA PHE A 209 -8.51 3.71 8.05
C PHE A 209 -9.75 3.73 8.96
N LEU A 210 -10.39 4.88 9.11
CA LEU A 210 -11.60 5.02 9.94
C LEU A 210 -12.77 4.21 9.39
N MET A 211 -12.96 4.18 8.06
CA MET A 211 -14.00 3.36 7.42
C MET A 211 -13.83 1.87 7.73
N ASN A 212 -12.60 1.34 7.67
CA ASN A 212 -12.29 -0.04 8.05
C ASN A 212 -12.74 -0.33 9.50
N LEU A 213 -12.42 0.58 10.43
CA LEU A 213 -12.78 0.42 11.84
C LEU A 213 -14.28 0.50 12.07
N LEU A 214 -14.96 1.46 11.43
CA LEU A 214 -16.40 1.69 11.59
C LEU A 214 -17.23 0.50 11.10
N ILE A 215 -16.86 -0.09 9.96
CA ILE A 215 -17.56 -1.26 9.42
C ILE A 215 -17.49 -2.44 10.40
N LEU A 216 -16.32 -2.67 11.01
CA LEU A 216 -16.14 -3.76 11.97
C LEU A 216 -16.75 -3.46 13.34
N ALA A 217 -16.72 -2.21 13.80
CA ALA A 217 -17.31 -1.79 15.07
C ALA A 217 -18.84 -1.90 15.07
N ASN A 218 -19.48 -1.67 13.91
CA ASN A 218 -20.93 -1.74 13.76
C ASN A 218 -21.46 -3.15 13.45
N GLN A 219 -20.59 -4.18 13.46
CA GLN A 219 -21.05 -5.56 13.27
C GLN A 219 -21.64 -6.16 14.53
N LYS A 220 -22.90 -6.61 14.43
CA LYS A 220 -23.56 -7.42 15.46
C LYS A 220 -23.34 -8.92 15.30
N ASP A 221 -23.04 -9.42 14.09
CA ASP A 221 -23.14 -10.87 13.77
C ASP A 221 -21.91 -11.53 13.09
N GLY A 222 -20.72 -10.91 13.10
CA GLY A 222 -19.44 -11.60 12.80
C GLY A 222 -19.24 -12.23 11.40
N ASN A 223 -20.00 -11.81 10.36
CA ASN A 223 -20.17 -12.58 9.12
C ASN A 223 -19.35 -12.12 7.88
N TYR A 224 -18.40 -11.17 7.99
CA TYR A 224 -17.64 -10.70 6.80
C TYR A 224 -16.61 -11.71 6.28
N PHE A 225 -16.03 -12.54 7.16
CA PHE A 225 -14.97 -13.48 6.78
C PHE A 225 -15.48 -14.78 6.11
N ASN A 226 -16.81 -14.94 5.96
CA ASN A 226 -17.42 -16.10 5.30
C ASN A 226 -17.82 -15.83 3.83
N LYS A 227 -17.64 -14.60 3.33
CA LYS A 227 -17.85 -14.30 1.91
C LYS A 227 -16.62 -14.77 1.12
N VAL A 228 -16.63 -16.05 0.75
CA VAL A 228 -15.65 -16.67 -0.15
C VAL A 228 -15.85 -16.14 -1.57
#